data_AF-A0A7W1VXB9-F1
#
_entry.id   AF-A0A7W1VXB9-F1
#
_cell.length_a   1.000
_cell.length_b   1.000
_cell.length_c   1.000
_cell.angle_alpha   90.00
_cell.angle_beta   90.00
_cell.angle_gamma   90.00
#
_symmetry.space_group_name_H-M   'P 1'
#
loop_
_entity.id
_entity.type
_entity.pdbx_description
1 polymer ?
#
loop_
_entity_poly.entity_id
_entity_poly.type
_entity_poly.pdbx_seq_one_letter_code
_entity_poly.pdbx_strand_id
1 'polypeptide(L)'
;LQPVPQFFSPEYKTQQQTESRLPDFRRLLYWAPDVLTDKEGNARIGFYTSDIGGRFVVEVEGMDNNGNAGAGSCTFEVKRTN
;
A
#
# COMPACT_ATOMS: atom_id res chain seq x y z
N LEU A 1 8.17 14.36 20.77
CA LEU A 1 8.10 13.38 19.65
C LEU A 1 7.19 13.99 18.60
N GLN A 2 7.63 14.11 17.35
CA GLN A 2 6.76 14.58 16.25
C GLN A 2 5.81 13.44 15.86
N PRO A 3 4.52 13.71 15.62
CA PRO A 3 3.60 12.67 15.16
C PRO A 3 4.04 12.16 13.80
N VAL A 4 4.16 10.84 13.66
CA VAL A 4 4.41 10.21 12.36
C VAL A 4 3.20 10.53 11.48
N PRO A 5 3.38 11.11 10.27
CA PRO A 5 2.27 11.38 9.37
C PRO A 5 1.50 10.09 9.11
N GLN A 6 0.23 10.04 9.48
CA GLN A 6 -0.63 8.92 9.14
C GLN A 6 -1.01 9.06 7.67
N PHE A 7 -0.62 8.07 6.86
CA PHE A 7 -1.10 8.00 5.48
C PHE A 7 -2.59 7.63 5.50
N PHE A 8 -3.43 8.52 4.98
CA PHE A 8 -4.86 8.26 4.83
C PHE A 8 -5.11 7.52 3.52
N SER A 9 -5.55 6.28 3.61
CA SER A 9 -6.08 5.53 2.47
C SER A 9 -7.60 5.57 2.48
N PRO A 10 -8.28 5.91 1.38
CA PRO A 10 -9.73 5.80 1.28
C PRO A 10 -10.19 4.36 1.52
N GLU A 11 -11.27 4.25 2.30
CA GLU A 11 -11.94 2.98 2.56
C GLU A 11 -13.08 2.79 1.57
N TYR A 12 -12.98 1.75 0.73
CA TYR A 12 -14.04 1.35 -0.19
C TYR A 12 -14.77 0.11 0.35
N LYS A 13 -15.41 0.26 1.51
CA LYS A 13 -16.08 -0.85 2.21
C LYS A 13 -17.47 -1.15 1.67
N THR A 14 -18.11 -0.19 1.00
CA THR A 14 -19.47 -0.31 0.50
C THR A 14 -19.52 -0.26 -1.02
N GLN A 15 -20.52 -0.93 -1.60
CA GLN A 15 -20.76 -0.92 -3.05
C GLN A 15 -20.93 0.51 -3.59
N GLN A 16 -21.60 1.39 -2.83
CA GLN A 16 -21.77 2.79 -3.20
C GLN A 16 -20.45 3.58 -3.26
N GLN A 17 -19.48 3.24 -2.40
CA GLN A 17 -18.15 3.86 -2.43
C GLN A 17 -17.31 3.33 -3.60
N THR A 18 -17.38 2.03 -3.88
CA THR A 18 -16.67 1.43 -5.03
C THR A 18 -17.26 1.86 -6.37
N GLU A 19 -18.56 2.13 -6.44
CA GLU A 19 -19.27 2.59 -7.66
C GLU A 19 -19.43 4.12 -7.70
N SER A 20 -18.75 4.84 -6.79
CA SER A 20 -18.79 6.30 -6.77
C SER A 20 -18.38 6.85 -8.12
N ARG A 21 -19.11 7.87 -8.60
CA ARG A 21 -18.78 8.58 -9.85
C ARG A 21 -17.60 9.53 -9.70
N LEU A 22 -17.04 9.67 -8.49
CA LEU A 22 -15.87 10.49 -8.24
C LEU A 22 -14.61 9.68 -8.57
N PRO A 23 -13.83 10.09 -9.58
CA PRO A 23 -12.64 9.35 -9.96
C PRO A 23 -11.54 9.43 -8.90
N ASP A 24 -10.85 8.30 -8.66
CA ASP A 24 -9.67 8.19 -7.82
C ASP A 24 -8.38 8.32 -8.67
N PHE A 25 -7.62 9.39 -8.44
CA PHE A 25 -6.36 9.67 -9.12
C PHE A 25 -5.11 9.49 -8.24
N ARG A 26 -5.20 8.74 -7.13
CA ARG A 26 -4.05 8.47 -6.27
C ARG A 26 -2.98 7.69 -7.03
N ARG A 27 -1.73 8.17 -6.92
CA ARG A 27 -0.52 7.47 -7.40
C ARG A 27 0.16 6.69 -6.29
N LEU A 28 0.10 7.19 -5.05
CA LEU A 28 0.52 6.46 -3.87
C LEU A 28 -0.69 5.69 -3.34
N LEU A 29 -0.66 4.36 -3.49
CA LEU A 29 -1.79 3.50 -3.13
C LEU A 29 -1.71 3.04 -1.66
N TYR A 30 -0.49 2.93 -1.13
CA TYR A 30 -0.23 2.50 0.23
C TYR A 30 1.10 3.07 0.72
N TRP A 31 1.14 3.45 2.00
CA TRP A 31 2.38 3.75 2.72
C TRP A 31 2.18 3.42 4.19
N ALA A 32 3.12 2.68 4.78
CA ALA A 32 3.18 2.42 6.20
C ALA A 32 4.64 2.43 6.66
N PRO A 33 4.98 3.18 7.71
CA PRO A 33 6.35 3.26 8.23
C PRO A 33 6.69 2.09 9.16
N ASP A 34 5.67 1.39 9.65
CA ASP A 34 5.81 0.31 10.62
C ASP A 34 4.98 -0.90 10.16
N VAL A 35 5.68 -1.96 9.77
CA VAL A 35 5.11 -3.24 9.38
C VAL A 35 5.90 -4.32 10.12
N LEU A 36 5.28 -4.90 11.14
CA LEU A 36 5.87 -5.99 11.90
C LEU A 36 5.56 -7.32 11.22
N THR A 37 6.60 -8.13 11.05
CA THR A 37 6.48 -9.51 10.60
C THR A 37 6.10 -10.43 11.75
N ASP A 38 5.47 -11.54 11.42
CA ASP A 38 5.24 -12.63 12.36
C ASP A 38 6.55 -13.39 12.67
N LYS A 39 6.45 -14.38 13.55
CA LYS A 39 7.57 -15.24 13.95
C LYS A 39 8.23 -15.99 12.79
N GLU A 40 7.55 -16.12 11.65
CA GLU A 40 8.03 -16.78 10.43
C GLU A 40 8.62 -15.77 9.43
N GLY A 41 8.62 -14.47 9.78
CA GLY A 41 9.12 -13.39 8.93
C GLY A 41 8.10 -12.88 7.91
N ASN A 42 6.82 -13.25 8.03
CA ASN A 42 5.79 -12.86 7.07
C ASN A 42 4.95 -11.67 7.56
N ALA A 43 4.55 -10.80 6.65
CA ALA A 43 3.55 -9.75 6.90
C ALA A 43 2.49 -9.77 5.79
N ARG A 44 1.25 -9.44 6.12
CA ARG A 44 0.14 -9.31 5.15
C ARG A 44 -0.33 -7.86 5.11
N ILE A 45 -0.31 -7.29 3.91
CA ILE A 45 -0.70 -5.91 3.65
C ILE A 45 -1.87 -5.92 2.66
N GLY A 46 -2.91 -5.16 2.94
CA GLY A 46 -4.06 -4.96 2.05
C GLY A 46 -4.30 -3.48 1.80
N PHE A 47 -4.57 -3.12 0.54
CA PHE A 47 -4.88 -1.75 0.12
C PHE A 47 -5.78 -1.77 -1.12
N TYR A 48 -6.43 -0.65 -1.41
CA TYR A 48 -7.24 -0.44 -2.61
C TYR A 48 -6.45 0.30 -3.69
N THR A 49 -6.62 -0.11 -4.95
CA THR A 49 -6.07 0.58 -6.12
C THR A 49 -6.86 1.85 -6.44
N SER A 50 -6.33 2.68 -7.33
CA SER A 50 -7.04 3.84 -7.89
C SER A 50 -7.55 3.55 -9.31
N ASP A 51 -8.26 4.50 -9.92
CA ASP A 51 -8.77 4.37 -11.31
C ASP A 51 -7.67 4.55 -12.38
N ILE A 52 -6.44 4.80 -11.93
CA ILE A 52 -5.28 4.93 -12.81
C ILE A 52 -4.77 3.53 -13.14
N GLY A 53 -5.02 3.12 -14.38
CA GLY A 53 -4.41 1.91 -14.94
C GLY A 53 -2.92 2.11 -15.20
N GLY A 54 -2.16 1.02 -15.07
CA GLY A 54 -0.71 1.02 -15.32
C GLY A 54 0.06 0.11 -14.39
N ARG A 55 1.38 0.15 -14.54
CA ARG A 55 2.32 -0.61 -13.71
C ARG A 55 2.73 0.21 -12.48
N PHE A 56 2.51 -0.35 -11.31
CA PHE A 56 2.94 0.19 -10.02
C PHE A 56 4.13 -0.59 -9.49
N VAL A 57 4.96 0.08 -8.69
CA VAL A 57 6.07 -0.52 -7.95
C VAL A 57 5.69 -0.61 -6.47
N VAL A 58 6.10 -1.70 -5.84
CA VAL A 58 6.10 -1.88 -4.39
C VAL A 58 7.56 -1.86 -3.97
N GLU A 59 7.89 -1.00 -3.01
CA GLU A 59 9.22 -0.92 -2.39
C GLU A 59 9.05 -1.17 -0.90
N VAL A 60 9.91 -2.02 -0.35
CA VAL A 60 9.94 -2.37 1.07
C VAL A 60 11.37 -2.23 1.55
N GLU A 61 11.56 -1.49 2.62
CA GLU A 61 12.84 -1.33 3.32
C GLU A 61 12.60 -1.60 4.81
N GLY A 62 13.59 -2.19 5.47
CA GLY A 62 13.45 -2.53 6.88
C GLY A 62 14.74 -3.00 7.51
N MET A 63 14.63 -3.41 8.77
CA MET A 63 15.75 -3.87 9.59
C MET A 63 15.30 -5.05 10.45
N ASP A 64 16.18 -6.03 10.67
CA ASP A 64 15.94 -7.12 11.61
C ASP A 64 16.28 -6.72 13.06
N ASN A 65 15.97 -7.60 14.02
CA ASN A 65 16.24 -7.36 15.44
C ASN A 65 17.74 -7.24 15.79
N ASN A 66 18.64 -7.62 14.88
CA ASN A 66 20.09 -7.52 15.06
C ASN A 66 20.67 -6.24 14.44
N GLY A 67 19.84 -5.41 13.81
CA GLY A 67 20.27 -4.19 13.15
C GLY A 67 20.65 -4.35 11.68
N ASN A 68 20.41 -5.53 11.07
CA ASN A 68 20.72 -5.75 9.67
C ASN A 68 19.64 -5.14 8.79
N ALA A 69 20.02 -4.29 7.83
CA ALA A 69 19.11 -3.70 6.87
C ALA A 69 18.75 -4.68 5.74
N GLY A 70 17.54 -4.58 5.23
CA GLY A 70 17.05 -5.33 4.07
C GLY A 70 16.14 -4.47 3.20
N ALA A 71 16.12 -4.76 1.90
CA ALA A 71 15.25 -4.10 0.93
C ALA A 71 14.74 -5.10 -0.12
N GLY A 72 13.57 -4.83 -0.66
CA GLY A 72 12.97 -5.61 -1.74
C GLY A 72 11.99 -4.79 -2.56
N SER A 73 11.84 -5.15 -3.83
CA SER A 73 10.86 -4.52 -4.69
C SER A 73 10.15 -5.53 -5.59
N CYS A 74 8.92 -5.20 -5.95
CA CYS A 74 8.16 -5.93 -6.95
C CYS A 74 7.24 -4.98 -7.71
N THR A 75 6.58 -5.48 -8.74
CA THR A 75 5.61 -4.70 -9.52
C THR A 75 4.30 -5.43 -9.65
N PHE A 76 3.23 -4.66 -9.83
CA PHE A 76 1.93 -5.19 -10.20
C PHE A 76 1.25 -4.24 -11.21
N GLU A 77 0.24 -4.76 -11.91
CA GLU A 77 -0.49 -4.02 -12.92
C GLU A 77 -1.93 -3.79 -12.49
N VAL A 78 -2.37 -2.54 -12.54
CA VAL A 78 -3.78 -2.16 -12.42
C VAL A 78 -4.37 -2.10 -13.81
N LYS A 79 -5.30 -3.01 -14.10
CA LYS A 79 -6.02 -3.01 -15.37
C LYS A 79 -7.21 -2.06 -15.27
N ARG A 80 -7.35 -1.18 -16.26
CA ARG A 80 -8.55 -0.36 -16.40
C ARG A 80 -9.70 -1.28 -16.78
N THR A 81 -10.75 -1.30 -15.97
CA THR A 81 -11.99 -2.00 -16.31
C THR A 81 -12.76 -1.08 -17.27
N ASN A 82 -13.05 -1.57 -18.47
CA ASN A 82 -13.87 -0.86 -19.47
C ASN A 82 -15.36 -1.03 -19.17
#